data_AF-A0A822GCQ9-F1
#
_entry.id   AF-A0A822GCQ9-F1
#
_cell.length_a   1.000
_cell.length_b   1.000
_cell.length_c   1.000
_cell.angle_alpha   90.00
_cell.angle_beta   90.00
_cell.angle_gamma   90.00
#
_symmetry.space_group_name_H-M   'P 1'
#
loop_
_entity.id
_entity.type
_entity.pdbx_description
1 polymer ?
#
loop_
_entity_poly.entity_id
_entity_poly.type
_entity_poly.pdbx_seq_one_letter_code
_entity_poly.pdbx_strand_id
1 'polypeptide(L)'
;YFNLISTIEKPLHLKKHYGMHESSIDFYPGTMNIILSVPHDGNLQSNLPTRPKYACRKSNSTSKKCYYQNPCVSPLFKIDSKLCSIRLGRDKNTRLLALALRYELNQLFQLKPFVIINRLERSKVDMNRFIDEGTFGASN
;
A
#
# COMPACT_ATOMS: atom_id res chain seq x y z
N TYR A 1 -20.59 -8.97 13.85
CA TYR A 1 -19.41 -9.83 13.81
C TYR A 1 -18.67 -9.58 12.50
N PHE A 2 -17.57 -8.83 12.53
CA PHE A 2 -16.69 -8.68 11.38
C PHE A 2 -15.86 -9.96 11.24
N ASN A 3 -16.27 -10.85 10.34
CA ASN A 3 -15.40 -11.93 9.89
C ASN A 3 -14.33 -11.32 8.97
N LEU A 4 -13.19 -10.91 9.55
CA LEU A 4 -11.95 -10.76 8.81
C LEU A 4 -11.54 -12.18 8.39
N ILE A 5 -12.00 -12.56 7.19
CA ILE A 5 -11.76 -13.85 6.58
C ILE A 5 -10.27 -14.16 6.64
N SER A 6 -9.99 -15.32 7.23
CA SER A 6 -8.74 -16.04 7.46
C SER A 6 -7.90 -16.27 6.19
N THR A 7 -7.46 -15.20 5.54
CA THR A 7 -6.46 -15.29 4.44
C THR A 7 -5.01 -15.29 4.95
N ILE A 8 -4.81 -15.29 6.28
CA ILE A 8 -3.49 -15.31 6.93
C ILE A 8 -2.96 -16.75 7.13
N GLU A 9 -3.40 -17.73 6.35
CA GLU A 9 -2.82 -19.10 6.41
C GLU A 9 -1.80 -19.40 5.30
N LYS A 10 -1.60 -18.48 4.32
CA LYS A 10 -0.50 -18.57 3.35
C LYS A 10 0.73 -17.63 3.57
N PRO A 11 1.05 -17.11 4.78
CA PRO A 11 2.06 -16.05 4.92
C PRO A 11 3.51 -16.56 4.96
N LEU A 12 3.77 -17.86 5.11
CA LEU A 12 5.14 -18.37 5.29
C LEU A 12 5.92 -18.48 3.97
N HIS A 13 5.29 -18.85 2.86
CA HIS A 13 5.98 -19.02 1.57
C HIS A 13 6.21 -17.69 0.81
N LEU A 14 5.33 -16.70 0.97
CA LEU A 14 5.45 -15.41 0.26
C LEU A 14 6.60 -14.55 0.79
N LYS A 15 6.91 -14.64 2.09
CA LYS A 15 8.03 -13.94 2.73
C LYS A 15 9.35 -14.25 2.02
N LYS A 16 9.65 -15.54 1.83
CA LYS A 16 10.88 -16.00 1.15
C LYS A 16 10.93 -15.59 -0.32
N HIS A 17 9.79 -15.64 -1.02
CA HIS A 17 9.72 -15.31 -2.45
C HIS A 17 10.03 -13.83 -2.73
N TYR A 18 9.52 -12.93 -1.88
CA TYR A 18 9.72 -11.49 -2.03
C TYR A 18 10.89 -10.92 -1.20
N GLY A 19 11.80 -11.79 -0.73
CA GLY A 19 12.97 -11.38 0.05
C GLY A 19 12.61 -10.63 1.35
N MET A 20 11.41 -10.84 1.88
CA MET A 20 10.97 -10.25 3.13
C MET A 20 11.32 -11.19 4.28
N HIS A 21 12.11 -10.71 5.23
CA HIS A 21 12.47 -11.48 6.43
C HIS A 21 11.38 -11.48 7.51
N GLU A 22 10.37 -10.61 7.35
CA GLU A 22 9.31 -10.39 8.33
C GLU A 22 7.95 -10.18 7.64
N SER A 23 6.84 -10.09 8.39
CA SER A 23 5.50 -9.81 7.85
C SER A 23 5.43 -8.46 7.11
N SER A 24 4.57 -8.26 6.12
CA SER A 24 4.28 -6.91 5.61
C SER A 24 3.23 -6.18 6.43
N ILE A 25 2.46 -6.89 7.27
CA ILE A 25 1.34 -6.34 8.01
C ILE A 25 1.57 -6.53 9.51
N ASP A 26 1.44 -5.45 10.28
CA ASP A 26 1.20 -5.52 11.72
C ASP A 26 -0.31 -5.34 11.97
N PHE A 27 -0.88 -6.18 12.83
CA PHE A 27 -2.28 -6.09 13.24
C PHE A 27 -2.37 -6.00 14.77
N TYR A 28 -3.05 -4.97 15.26
CA TYR A 28 -3.31 -4.77 16.68
C TYR A 28 -4.82 -4.90 16.92
N PRO A 29 -5.28 -5.92 17.67
CA PRO A 29 -6.70 -6.15 17.89
C PRO A 29 -7.33 -5.04 18.72
N GLY A 30 -8.57 -4.66 18.41
CA GLY A 30 -9.35 -3.64 19.09
C GLY A 30 -10.54 -4.21 19.85
N THR A 31 -11.17 -3.36 20.65
CA THR A 31 -12.41 -3.63 21.38
C THR A 31 -13.52 -2.64 21.01
N MET A 32 -13.25 -1.70 20.10
CA MET A 32 -14.20 -0.68 19.67
C MET A 32 -14.47 -0.74 18.17
N ASN A 33 -15.59 -0.15 17.74
CA ASN A 33 -16.03 -0.13 16.35
C ASN A 33 -15.28 0.92 15.50
N ILE A 34 -13.95 1.00 15.65
CA ILE A 34 -13.06 1.88 14.90
C ILE A 34 -11.89 1.06 14.39
N ILE A 35 -11.54 1.24 13.12
CA ILE A 35 -10.36 0.66 12.48
C ILE A 35 -9.47 1.80 12.01
N LEU A 36 -8.22 1.84 12.48
CA LEU A 36 -7.18 2.72 11.98
C LEU A 36 -6.32 1.94 10.98
N SER A 37 -6.16 2.47 9.76
CA SER A 37 -5.31 1.89 8.74
C SER A 37 -4.14 2.82 8.42
N VAL A 38 -2.94 2.25 8.37
CA VAL A 38 -1.69 2.98 8.08
C VAL A 38 -1.03 2.33 6.86
N PRO A 39 -1.41 2.72 5.63
CA PRO A 39 -0.92 2.07 4.43
C PRO A 39 0.50 2.49 4.02
N HIS A 40 1.00 3.65 4.47
CA HIS A 40 2.13 4.35 3.83
C HIS A 40 3.32 4.71 4.72
N ASP A 41 3.40 4.24 5.98
CA ASP A 41 4.58 4.51 6.84
C ASP A 41 5.72 3.48 6.66
N GLY A 42 5.41 2.33 6.07
CA GLY A 42 6.30 1.18 5.98
C GLY A 42 7.66 1.46 5.32
N ASN A 43 8.71 0.78 5.80
CA ASN A 43 10.10 0.85 5.30
C ASN A 43 10.78 -0.53 5.22
N LEU A 44 10.00 -1.61 5.30
CA LEU A 44 10.49 -2.98 5.25
C LEU A 44 11.20 -3.25 3.92
N GLN A 45 12.40 -3.80 4.02
CA GLN A 45 13.19 -4.21 2.86
C GLN A 45 12.53 -5.42 2.17
N SER A 46 12.56 -5.40 0.85
CA SER A 46 12.06 -6.47 -0.02
C SER A 46 12.84 -6.44 -1.34
N ASN A 47 12.82 -7.56 -2.07
CA ASN A 47 13.35 -7.62 -3.44
C ASN A 47 12.35 -7.09 -4.49
N LEU A 48 11.18 -6.61 -4.07
CA LEU A 48 10.17 -6.08 -4.98
C LEU A 48 10.72 -4.89 -5.76
N PRO A 49 10.41 -4.78 -7.06
CA PRO A 49 10.79 -3.62 -7.84
C PRO A 49 10.13 -2.36 -7.28
N THR A 50 10.83 -1.24 -7.39
CA THR A 50 10.22 0.06 -7.10
C THR A 50 9.30 0.46 -8.24
N ARG A 51 8.08 0.88 -7.92
CA ARG A 51 7.10 1.37 -8.88
C ARG A 51 7.63 2.60 -9.63
N PRO A 52 7.32 2.75 -10.92
CA PRO A 52 7.67 3.93 -11.69
C PRO A 52 7.06 5.21 -11.12
N LYS A 53 7.77 6.34 -11.32
CA LYS A 53 7.27 7.68 -10.94
C LYS A 53 6.13 8.18 -11.82
N TYR A 54 5.96 7.60 -13.01
CA TYR A 54 5.02 8.07 -14.02
C TYR A 54 4.38 6.88 -14.73
N ALA A 55 3.09 6.96 -15.00
CA ALA A 55 2.37 5.98 -15.80
C ALA A 55 2.25 6.42 -17.27
N CYS A 56 1.73 5.52 -18.11
CA CYS A 56 1.55 5.75 -19.53
C CYS A 56 0.22 6.45 -19.83
N ARG A 57 0.18 7.21 -20.93
CA ARG A 57 -1.04 7.78 -21.49
C ARG A 57 -1.06 7.59 -23.00
N LYS A 58 -2.26 7.41 -23.56
CA LYS A 58 -2.45 7.36 -25.01
C LYS A 58 -2.13 8.73 -25.63
N SER A 59 -1.21 8.75 -26.60
CA SER A 59 -0.82 9.92 -27.37
C SER A 59 -2.04 10.52 -28.08
N ASN A 60 -2.12 11.85 -28.11
CA ASN A 60 -3.20 12.61 -28.76
C ASN A 60 -4.62 12.29 -28.25
N SER A 61 -4.75 11.61 -27.11
CA SER A 61 -6.04 11.37 -26.48
C SER A 61 -6.46 12.60 -25.69
N THR A 62 -7.73 12.99 -25.81
CA THR A 62 -8.39 13.96 -24.92
C THR A 62 -8.71 13.35 -23.54
N SER A 63 -8.67 12.02 -23.44
CA SER A 63 -8.86 11.32 -22.17
C SER A 63 -7.67 11.56 -21.24
N LYS A 64 -7.99 11.83 -19.96
CA LYS A 64 -7.02 11.94 -18.85
C LYS A 64 -6.69 10.57 -18.22
N LYS A 65 -7.05 9.46 -18.88
CA LYS A 65 -6.83 8.10 -18.36
C LYS A 65 -5.35 7.73 -18.36
N CYS A 66 -4.85 7.25 -17.22
CA CYS A 66 -3.52 6.69 -17.04
C CYS A 66 -3.54 5.16 -17.15
N TYR A 67 -2.46 4.59 -17.65
CA TYR A 67 -2.24 3.16 -17.84
C TYR A 67 -0.98 2.76 -17.07
N TYR A 68 -1.17 2.02 -15.99
CA TYR A 68 -0.15 1.68 -15.02
C TYR A 68 0.63 0.43 -15.45
N GLN A 69 1.41 0.61 -16.51
CA GLN A 69 2.30 -0.41 -17.08
C GLN A 69 3.65 0.24 -17.35
N ASN A 70 4.74 -0.53 -17.21
CA ASN A 70 6.07 -0.06 -17.56
C ASN A 70 6.92 -1.23 -18.07
N PRO A 71 7.51 -1.16 -19.28
CA PRO A 71 7.48 -0.03 -20.23
C PRO A 71 6.09 0.24 -20.82
N CYS A 72 5.90 1.42 -21.41
CA CYS A 72 4.70 1.70 -22.20
C CYS A 72 4.70 0.81 -23.44
N VAL A 73 3.97 -0.30 -23.40
CA VAL A 73 3.88 -1.30 -24.47
C VAL A 73 2.99 -0.79 -25.61
N SER A 74 3.54 0.07 -26.46
CA SER A 74 3.09 0.47 -27.82
C SER A 74 3.49 1.93 -28.10
N PRO A 75 3.84 2.31 -29.35
CA PRO A 75 4.11 3.70 -29.73
C PRO A 75 2.92 4.64 -29.50
N LEU A 76 1.72 4.08 -29.35
CA LEU A 76 0.52 4.85 -29.01
C LEU A 76 0.52 5.34 -27.56
N PHE A 77 1.36 4.79 -26.68
CA PHE A 77 1.43 5.14 -25.27
C PHE A 77 2.77 5.78 -24.93
N LYS A 78 2.73 6.91 -24.23
CA LYS A 78 3.93 7.62 -23.76
C LYS A 78 3.83 7.90 -22.28
N ILE A 79 4.98 8.01 -21.62
CA ILE A 79 5.05 8.49 -20.24
C ILE A 79 4.50 9.91 -20.18
N ASP A 80 3.60 10.17 -19.23
CA ASP A 80 3.07 11.51 -18.97
C ASP A 80 3.39 11.93 -17.53
N SER A 81 4.47 12.70 -17.37
CA SER A 81 4.94 13.13 -16.06
C SER A 81 4.04 14.20 -15.40
N LYS A 82 3.15 14.84 -16.17
CA LYS A 82 2.29 15.92 -15.68
C LYS A 82 0.95 15.39 -15.19
N LEU A 83 0.30 14.52 -15.97
CA LEU A 83 -1.03 14.00 -15.66
C LEU A 83 -0.98 12.66 -14.93
N CYS A 84 0.03 11.83 -15.19
CA CYS A 84 0.12 10.47 -14.66
C CYS A 84 1.27 10.31 -13.66
N SER A 85 1.48 11.33 -12.82
CA SER A 85 2.49 11.31 -11.76
C SER A 85 2.07 10.44 -10.57
N ILE A 86 3.02 9.68 -10.03
CA ILE A 86 2.81 8.70 -8.98
C ILE A 86 3.56 9.12 -7.72
N ARG A 87 2.89 9.04 -6.58
CA ARG A 87 3.52 9.28 -5.27
C ARG A 87 4.16 8.00 -4.76
N LEU A 88 5.46 8.08 -4.49
CA LEU A 88 6.27 7.00 -3.92
C LEU A 88 6.68 7.28 -2.47
N GLY A 89 6.52 8.52 -2.01
CA GLY A 89 6.97 8.98 -0.70
C GLY A 89 6.10 8.48 0.45
N ARG A 90 6.75 8.05 1.52
CA ARG A 90 6.11 7.57 2.75
C ARG A 90 5.42 8.69 3.52
N ASP A 91 4.35 8.33 4.19
CA ASP A 91 3.63 9.20 5.12
C ASP A 91 4.24 9.01 6.51
N LYS A 92 5.44 9.58 6.69
CA LYS A 92 6.26 9.38 7.90
C LYS A 92 5.47 9.67 9.18
N ASN A 93 5.72 8.86 10.21
CA ASN A 93 5.15 8.95 11.55
C ASN A 93 3.65 8.65 11.64
N THR A 94 2.97 8.26 10.56
CA THR A 94 1.54 7.91 10.63
C THR A 94 1.30 6.62 11.44
N ARG A 95 2.28 5.71 11.50
CA ARG A 95 2.27 4.59 12.46
C ARG A 95 2.27 5.08 13.91
N LEU A 96 3.19 5.98 14.24
CA LEU A 96 3.32 6.52 15.59
C LEU A 96 2.03 7.23 16.01
N LEU A 97 1.47 8.04 15.11
CA LEU A 97 0.19 8.72 15.33
C LEU A 97 -0.96 7.73 15.57
N ALA A 98 -1.08 6.67 14.76
CA ALA A 98 -2.13 5.67 14.93
C ALA A 98 -2.01 4.90 16.27
N LEU A 99 -0.78 4.57 16.67
CA LEU A 99 -0.53 3.91 17.95
C LEU A 99 -0.77 4.86 19.15
N ALA A 100 -0.42 6.14 19.01
CA ALA A 100 -0.73 7.16 20.02
C ALA A 100 -2.25 7.36 20.15
N LEU A 101 -2.98 7.50 19.05
CA LEU A 101 -4.45 7.59 19.07
C LEU A 101 -5.08 6.36 19.74
N ARG A 102 -4.59 5.15 19.40
CA ARG A 102 -5.04 3.93 20.06
C ARG A 102 -4.78 3.95 21.57
N TYR A 103 -3.62 4.46 22.00
CA TYR A 103 -3.26 4.57 23.40
C TYR A 103 -4.20 5.55 24.13
N GLU A 104 -4.39 6.75 23.58
CA GLU A 104 -5.24 7.78 24.19
C GLU A 104 -6.70 7.35 24.29
N LEU A 105 -7.26 6.74 23.23
CA LEU A 105 -8.63 6.21 23.26
C LEU A 105 -8.80 5.14 24.34
N ASN A 106 -7.77 4.32 24.57
CA ASN A 106 -7.80 3.36 25.66
C ASN A 106 -7.81 4.05 27.02
N GLN A 107 -6.99 5.09 27.23
CA GLN A 107 -6.95 5.81 28.50
C GLN A 107 -8.29 6.48 28.81
N LEU A 108 -8.92 7.08 27.79
CA LEU A 108 -10.16 7.83 27.97
C LEU A 108 -11.40 6.94 28.11
N PHE A 109 -11.46 5.85 27.34
CA PHE A 109 -12.69 5.08 27.19
C PHE A 109 -12.56 3.59 27.54
N GLN A 110 -11.36 3.12 27.90
CA GLN A 110 -11.04 1.69 28.07
C GLN A 110 -11.40 0.85 26.84
N LEU A 111 -11.39 1.50 25.68
CA LEU A 111 -11.74 0.94 24.39
C LEU A 111 -10.59 1.18 23.41
N LYS A 112 -10.29 0.18 22.58
CA LYS A 112 -9.15 0.23 21.65
C LYS A 112 -9.63 0.13 20.21
N PRO A 113 -9.22 1.03 19.30
CA PRO A 113 -9.44 0.83 17.86
C PRO A 113 -8.59 -0.31 17.34
N PHE A 114 -9.11 -1.11 16.41
CA PHE A 114 -8.27 -2.04 15.65
C PHE A 114 -7.25 -1.22 14.84
N VAL A 115 -6.00 -1.69 14.73
CA VAL A 115 -4.96 -1.01 13.94
C VAL A 115 -4.34 -1.98 12.95
N ILE A 116 -4.33 -1.62 11.68
CA ILE A 116 -3.69 -2.36 10.59
C ILE A 116 -2.60 -1.48 10.00
N ILE A 117 -1.37 -1.96 10.00
CA ILE A 117 -0.21 -1.19 9.52
C ILE A 117 0.48 -1.97 8.42
N ASN A 118 0.62 -1.34 7.26
CA ASN A 118 1.50 -1.82 6.22
C ASN A 118 2.94 -1.38 6.50
N ARG A 119 3.84 -2.35 6.53
CA ARG A 119 5.27 -2.20 6.80
C ARG A 119 6.08 -2.14 5.52
N LEU A 120 5.52 -2.55 4.38
CA LEU A 120 6.17 -2.40 3.08
C LEU A 120 6.14 -0.93 2.64
N GLU A 121 7.22 -0.45 2.04
CA GLU A 121 7.22 0.90 1.47
C GLU A 121 6.21 1.02 0.33
N ARG A 122 5.40 2.09 0.31
CA ARG A 122 4.42 2.34 -0.77
C ARG A 122 5.05 2.36 -2.16
N SER A 123 6.35 2.65 -2.23
CA SER A 123 7.13 2.66 -3.46
C SER A 123 7.18 1.27 -4.10
N LYS A 124 7.03 0.19 -3.32
CA LYS A 124 6.97 -1.20 -3.78
C LYS A 124 5.56 -1.58 -4.19
N VAL A 125 4.60 -1.38 -3.28
CA VAL A 125 3.17 -1.59 -3.54
C VAL A 125 2.39 -0.51 -2.80
N ASP A 126 1.53 0.22 -3.50
CA ASP A 126 0.63 1.18 -2.85
C ASP A 126 -0.66 0.48 -2.41
N MET A 127 -0.74 0.12 -1.13
CA MET A 127 -1.91 -0.56 -0.54
C MET A 127 -3.17 0.31 -0.46
N ASN A 128 -3.08 1.59 -0.81
CA ASN A 128 -4.21 2.53 -0.88
C ASN A 128 -4.56 2.88 -2.33
N ARG A 129 -4.33 1.94 -3.25
CA ARG A 129 -4.66 2.01 -4.68
C ARG A 129 -5.21 0.68 -5.17
N PHE A 130 -5.96 0.73 -6.28
CA PHE A 130 -6.37 -0.48 -6.99
C PHE A 130 -5.16 -1.23 -7.52
N ILE A 131 -5.29 -2.55 -7.69
CA ILE A 131 -4.18 -3.47 -7.99
C ILE A 131 -3.30 -3.00 -9.15
N ASP A 132 -3.88 -2.52 -10.25
CA ASP A 132 -3.13 -2.07 -11.43
C ASP A 132 -2.21 -0.88 -11.11
N GLU A 133 -2.71 0.15 -10.42
CA GLU A 133 -1.92 1.31 -10.00
C GLU A 133 -0.96 0.98 -8.84
N GLY A 134 -1.48 0.21 -7.89
CA GLY A 134 -0.78 -0.19 -6.68
C GLY A 134 0.41 -1.10 -6.94
N THR A 135 0.38 -1.87 -8.04
CA THR A 135 1.46 -2.81 -8.44
C THR A 135 2.13 -2.43 -9.75
N PHE A 136 1.59 -1.47 -10.50
CA PHE A 136 2.06 -1.14 -11.86
C PHE A 136 1.99 -2.33 -12.85
N GLY A 137 0.95 -3.16 -12.71
CA GLY A 137 0.75 -4.35 -13.53
C GLY A 137 1.73 -5.49 -13.25
N ALA A 138 2.54 -5.40 -12.18
CA ALA A 138 3.46 -6.46 -11.76
C ALA A 138 2.77 -7.59 -10.96
N SER A 139 1.46 -7.77 -11.14
CA SER A 139 0.64 -8.76 -10.44
C SER A 139 0.42 -10.07 -11.22
N ASN A 140 1.15 -10.25 -12.34
CA ASN A 140 1.14 -11.47 -13.15
C ASN A 140 2.25 -12.44 -12.74
#